data_AF-A0A7C2AFQ0-F1
#
_entry.id   AF-A0A7C2AFQ0-F1
#
_cell.length_a   1.000
_cell.length_b   1.000
_cell.length_c   1.000
_cell.angle_alpha   90.00
_cell.angle_beta   90.00
_cell.angle_gamma   90.00
#
_symmetry.space_group_name_H-M   'P 1'
#
loop_
_entity.id
_entity.type
_entity.pdbx_description
1 polymer ?
#
loop_
_entity_poly.entity_id
_entity_poly.type
_entity_poly.pdbx_seq_one_letter_code
_entity_poly.pdbx_strand_id
1 'polypeptide(L)'
;MIRKIILFLFPILFMYSITTVSAQSDSSKKEQEFRVLPNHAFKVGEKLTFDIKYSFVTVGIATMSIPGIRRIAGRYAYNIQFEVNSVPSFSWIYKVRDHYESFMDTAGLFPWRFEQHIREGGYKRDFSAFFDQRRGIAKTTGGVYKIPKYVNDIVSAFYFARTLDYSKLKIGDLIHLKNFYKDSV
;
A
#
# COMPACT_ATOMS: atom_id res chain seq x y z
N MET A 1 45.25 75.01 38.52
CA MET A 1 43.92 74.81 39.14
C MET A 1 42.86 75.04 38.07
N ILE A 2 42.05 74.01 37.80
CA ILE A 2 40.79 74.00 37.03
C ILE A 2 40.87 74.03 35.49
N ARG A 3 40.50 72.86 34.95
CA ARG A 3 40.18 72.45 33.58
C ARG A 3 39.13 73.34 32.90
N LYS A 4 39.23 73.52 31.58
CA LYS A 4 38.06 73.73 30.72
C LYS A 4 38.10 72.74 29.56
N ILE A 5 37.11 71.85 29.60
CA ILE A 5 36.85 70.72 28.71
C ILE A 5 36.18 71.24 27.44
N ILE A 6 36.70 70.80 26.30
CA ILE A 6 36.13 71.03 24.97
C ILE A 6 34.95 70.06 24.81
N LEU A 7 33.73 70.58 24.68
CA LEU A 7 32.54 69.80 24.30
C LEU A 7 32.25 70.04 22.82
N PHE A 8 32.56 69.04 21.98
CA PHE A 8 32.03 68.92 20.62
C PHE A 8 30.63 68.30 20.71
N LEU A 9 29.60 69.07 20.34
CA LEU A 9 28.24 68.57 20.13
C LEU A 9 28.16 67.92 18.73
N PHE A 10 28.27 66.60 18.68
CA PHE A 10 27.91 65.79 17.52
C PHE A 10 26.37 65.67 17.45
N PRO A 11 25.71 66.01 16.31
CA PRO A 11 24.31 65.69 16.15
C PRO A 11 24.17 64.18 15.91
N ILE A 12 23.56 63.49 16.87
CA ILE A 12 23.18 62.07 16.76
C ILE A 12 22.04 61.98 15.74
N LEU A 13 22.38 61.64 14.50
CA LEU A 13 21.45 61.27 13.46
C LEU A 13 20.95 59.84 13.76
N PHE A 14 19.87 59.71 14.53
CA PHE A 14 19.25 58.41 14.82
C PHE A 14 18.38 58.00 13.62
N MET A 15 19.04 57.42 12.61
CA MET A 15 18.39 56.86 11.43
C MET A 15 17.79 55.49 11.79
N TYR A 16 16.50 55.46 12.13
CA TYR A 16 15.74 54.21 12.26
C TYR A 16 15.64 53.56 10.87
N SER A 17 16.58 52.68 10.54
CA SER A 17 16.43 51.76 9.42
C SER A 17 15.42 50.70 9.83
N ILE A 18 14.17 50.87 9.40
CA ILE A 18 13.15 49.81 9.49
C ILE A 18 13.62 48.71 8.54
N THR A 19 14.31 47.71 9.07
CA THR A 19 14.56 46.46 8.35
C THR A 19 13.21 45.77 8.17
N THR A 20 12.63 45.89 6.99
CA THR A 20 11.54 45.01 6.56
C THR A 20 12.09 43.60 6.50
N VAL A 21 11.88 42.83 7.57
CA VAL A 21 12.06 41.39 7.56
C VAL A 21 11.05 40.84 6.56
N SER A 22 11.50 40.52 5.35
CA SER A 22 10.72 39.69 4.44
C SER A 22 10.58 38.34 5.12
N ALA A 23 9.38 38.02 5.60
CA ALA A 23 9.05 36.68 6.04
C ALA A 23 9.21 35.74 4.83
N GLN A 24 10.38 35.09 4.75
CA GLN A 24 10.61 33.99 3.83
C GLN A 24 9.62 32.90 4.23
N SER A 25 8.60 32.67 3.41
CA SER A 25 7.71 31.54 3.55
C SER A 25 8.52 30.28 3.28
N ASP A 26 9.07 29.69 4.33
CA ASP A 26 9.62 28.34 4.29
C ASP A 26 8.51 27.41 3.81
N SER A 27 8.56 27.07 2.52
CA SER A 27 7.78 26.01 1.92
C SER A 27 8.18 24.72 2.61
N SER A 28 7.48 24.38 3.70
CA SER A 28 7.65 23.11 4.40
C SER A 28 7.64 21.98 3.38
N LYS A 29 8.78 21.32 3.18
CA LYS A 29 8.84 20.02 2.53
C LYS A 29 7.99 19.11 3.41
N LYS A 30 6.72 18.89 3.05
CA LYS A 30 5.91 17.85 3.70
C LYS A 30 6.66 16.55 3.58
N GLU A 31 7.12 16.03 4.71
CA GLU A 31 7.79 14.74 4.77
C GLU A 31 6.85 13.68 4.20
N GLN A 32 7.31 12.97 3.17
CA GLN A 32 6.48 12.02 2.45
C GLN A 32 6.25 10.77 3.31
N GLU A 33 5.03 10.62 3.83
CA GLU A 33 4.66 9.58 4.82
C GLU A 33 5.00 8.13 4.38
N PHE A 34 4.79 7.83 3.09
CA PHE A 34 5.00 6.51 2.49
C PHE A 34 5.71 6.62 1.14
N ARG A 35 6.36 5.53 0.73
CA ARG A 35 6.95 5.41 -0.62
C ARG A 35 5.90 5.67 -1.70
N VAL A 36 6.36 6.15 -2.84
CA VAL A 36 5.60 6.20 -4.09
C VAL A 36 6.35 5.36 -5.10
N LEU A 37 5.66 4.41 -5.72
CA LEU A 37 6.21 3.55 -6.76
C LEU A 37 5.43 3.76 -8.07
N PRO A 38 6.12 3.80 -9.22
CA PRO A 38 5.43 3.85 -10.50
C PRO A 38 4.66 2.54 -10.73
N ASN A 39 3.49 2.65 -11.35
CA ASN A 39 2.71 1.50 -11.79
C ASN A 39 2.28 1.71 -13.26
N HIS A 40 2.78 0.84 -14.13
CA HIS A 40 2.39 0.77 -15.55
C HIS A 40 1.79 -0.60 -15.91
N ALA A 41 1.61 -1.49 -14.93
CA ALA A 41 1.32 -2.90 -15.17
C ALA A 41 -0.18 -3.23 -15.12
N PHE A 42 -0.98 -2.42 -14.43
CA PHE A 42 -2.42 -2.63 -14.27
C PHE A 42 -3.14 -1.31 -14.00
N LYS A 43 -4.46 -1.30 -14.18
CA LYS A 43 -5.31 -0.13 -13.92
C LYS A 43 -6.73 -0.57 -13.52
N VAL A 44 -7.52 0.38 -13.03
CA VAL A 44 -8.96 0.18 -12.80
C VAL A 44 -9.64 -0.31 -14.08
N GLY A 45 -10.54 -1.27 -13.94
CA GLY A 45 -11.22 -1.96 -15.04
C GLY A 45 -10.49 -3.21 -15.52
N GLU A 46 -9.27 -3.50 -15.05
CA GLU A 46 -8.58 -4.75 -15.37
C GLU A 46 -9.38 -5.95 -14.85
N LYS A 47 -9.43 -7.01 -15.67
CA LYS A 47 -9.94 -8.32 -15.33
C LYS A 47 -9.08 -9.40 -15.97
N LEU A 48 -8.52 -10.28 -15.14
CA LEU A 48 -7.78 -11.46 -15.55
C LEU A 48 -8.61 -12.68 -15.22
N THR A 49 -8.70 -13.62 -16.16
CA THR A 49 -9.43 -14.88 -15.98
C THR A 49 -8.51 -16.04 -16.29
N PHE A 50 -8.49 -17.03 -15.41
CA PHE A 50 -7.61 -18.18 -15.45
C PHE A 50 -8.41 -19.47 -15.35
N ASP A 51 -8.07 -20.43 -16.21
CA ASP A 51 -8.57 -21.80 -16.10
C ASP A 51 -7.78 -22.57 -15.04
N ILE A 52 -8.47 -23.16 -14.07
CA ILE A 52 -7.89 -24.12 -13.15
C ILE A 52 -8.15 -25.50 -13.73
N LYS A 53 -7.08 -26.16 -14.18
CA LYS A 53 -7.16 -27.46 -14.85
C LYS A 53 -6.65 -28.58 -13.94
N TYR A 54 -7.39 -29.68 -13.92
CA TYR A 54 -6.91 -30.96 -13.43
C TYR A 54 -6.74 -31.89 -14.62
N SER A 55 -5.50 -32.28 -14.91
CA SER A 55 -5.15 -32.93 -16.18
C SER A 55 -5.63 -32.07 -17.36
N PHE A 56 -6.36 -32.64 -18.32
CA PHE A 56 -6.87 -31.92 -19.50
C PHE A 56 -8.22 -31.23 -19.27
N VAL A 57 -8.76 -31.25 -18.05
CA VAL A 57 -10.12 -30.79 -17.77
C VAL A 57 -10.13 -29.54 -16.89
N THR A 58 -10.86 -28.51 -17.31
CA THR A 58 -11.10 -27.32 -16.47
C THR A 58 -12.07 -27.66 -15.35
N VAL A 59 -11.59 -27.53 -14.10
CA VAL A 59 -12.36 -27.82 -12.88
C VAL A 59 -12.81 -26.56 -12.16
N GLY A 60 -12.19 -25.42 -12.46
CA GLY A 60 -12.56 -24.13 -11.89
C GLY A 60 -12.07 -22.94 -12.71
N ILE A 61 -12.56 -21.77 -12.34
CA ILE A 61 -12.21 -20.48 -12.92
C ILE A 61 -11.75 -19.56 -11.79
N ALA A 62 -10.56 -18.99 -11.96
CA ALA A 62 -10.03 -17.94 -11.11
C ALA A 62 -10.18 -16.59 -11.82
N THR A 63 -10.67 -15.56 -11.14
CA THR A 63 -10.80 -14.21 -11.69
C THR A 63 -10.15 -13.21 -10.74
N MET A 64 -9.23 -12.39 -11.25
CA MET A 64 -8.71 -11.22 -10.56
C MET A 64 -9.22 -9.96 -11.24
N SER A 65 -9.70 -8.97 -10.50
CA SER A 65 -10.21 -7.74 -11.09
C SER A 65 -10.00 -6.51 -10.21
N ILE A 66 -10.00 -5.33 -10.85
CA ILE A 66 -9.92 -4.02 -10.18
C ILE A 66 -11.16 -3.20 -10.56
N PRO A 67 -12.33 -3.47 -9.95
CA PRO A 67 -13.57 -2.77 -10.29
C PRO A 67 -13.53 -1.26 -10.00
N GLY A 68 -12.66 -0.79 -9.08
CA GLY A 68 -12.60 0.62 -8.73
C GLY A 68 -11.55 0.99 -7.70
N ILE A 69 -11.59 2.26 -7.29
CA ILE A 69 -10.77 2.81 -6.21
C ILE A 69 -11.68 3.10 -5.01
N ARG A 70 -11.17 2.87 -3.81
CA ARG A 70 -11.83 3.21 -2.54
C ARG A 70 -10.91 4.07 -1.70
N ARG A 71 -11.49 4.82 -0.76
CA ARG A 71 -10.74 5.60 0.22
C ARG A 71 -10.67 4.82 1.52
N ILE A 72 -9.46 4.52 2.00
CA ILE A 72 -9.21 3.79 3.24
C ILE A 72 -7.99 4.38 3.93
N ALA A 73 -8.02 4.49 5.26
CA ALA A 73 -6.93 5.04 6.06
C ALA A 73 -6.40 6.42 5.54
N GLY A 74 -7.31 7.24 5.03
CA GLY A 74 -7.02 8.56 4.46
C GLY A 74 -6.44 8.57 3.04
N ARG A 75 -6.23 7.41 2.40
CA ARG A 75 -5.54 7.28 1.11
C ARG A 75 -6.40 6.55 0.08
N TYR A 76 -6.08 6.72 -1.20
CA TYR A 76 -6.73 6.01 -2.30
C TYR A 76 -6.12 4.63 -2.46
N ALA A 77 -6.97 3.61 -2.50
CA ALA A 77 -6.59 2.22 -2.67
C ALA A 77 -7.36 1.58 -3.83
N TYR A 78 -6.67 0.79 -4.64
CA TYR A 78 -7.31 -0.13 -5.56
C TYR A 78 -8.14 -1.13 -4.76
N ASN A 79 -9.40 -1.32 -5.16
CA ASN A 79 -10.19 -2.43 -4.66
C ASN A 79 -9.94 -3.63 -5.56
N ILE A 80 -9.12 -4.58 -5.10
CA ILE A 80 -8.72 -5.74 -5.88
C ILE A 80 -9.52 -6.94 -5.39
N GLN A 81 -10.25 -7.57 -6.30
CA GLN A 81 -11.05 -8.76 -6.01
C GLN A 81 -10.42 -9.98 -6.68
N PHE A 82 -10.31 -11.07 -5.94
CA PHE A 82 -9.88 -12.37 -6.44
C PHE A 82 -10.90 -13.44 -6.07
N GLU A 83 -11.47 -14.08 -7.08
CA GLU A 83 -12.53 -15.07 -6.93
C GLU A 83 -12.11 -16.40 -7.54
N VAL A 84 -12.45 -17.49 -6.86
CA VAL A 84 -12.22 -18.84 -7.36
C VAL A 84 -13.52 -19.63 -7.27
N ASN A 85 -13.98 -20.14 -8.40
CA ASN A 85 -15.23 -20.88 -8.48
C ASN A 85 -15.03 -22.20 -9.23
N SER A 86 -15.58 -23.30 -8.71
CA SER A 86 -15.66 -24.54 -9.47
C SER A 86 -16.61 -24.37 -10.67
N VAL A 87 -16.32 -25.00 -11.80
CA VAL A 87 -17.23 -24.96 -12.95
C VAL A 87 -18.50 -25.79 -12.66
N PRO A 88 -19.66 -25.45 -13.24
CA PRO A 88 -20.92 -26.15 -12.96
C PRO A 88 -20.85 -27.67 -13.17
N SER A 89 -20.12 -28.13 -14.20
CA SER A 89 -19.96 -29.55 -14.54
C SER A 89 -19.18 -30.37 -13.50
N PHE A 90 -18.41 -29.73 -12.62
CA PHE A 90 -17.61 -30.40 -11.58
C PHE A 90 -18.05 -30.03 -10.14
N SER A 91 -18.93 -29.04 -10.01
CA SER A 91 -19.38 -28.52 -8.71
C SER A 91 -20.18 -29.53 -7.88
N TRP A 92 -20.71 -30.59 -8.50
CA TRP A 92 -21.44 -31.66 -7.81
C TRP A 92 -20.52 -32.62 -7.04
N ILE A 93 -19.24 -32.72 -7.43
CA ILE A 93 -18.22 -33.53 -6.74
C ILE A 93 -17.59 -32.69 -5.61
N TYR A 94 -17.18 -31.46 -5.92
CA TYR A 94 -16.58 -30.54 -4.96
C TYR A 94 -16.82 -29.09 -5.37
N LYS A 95 -17.60 -28.36 -4.58
CA LYS A 95 -17.98 -26.96 -4.88
C LYS A 95 -17.03 -25.98 -4.22
N VAL A 96 -16.37 -25.14 -5.02
CA VAL A 96 -15.49 -24.05 -4.55
C VAL A 96 -16.14 -22.71 -4.86
N ARG A 97 -16.15 -21.79 -3.89
CA ARG A 97 -16.62 -20.40 -4.02
C ARG A 97 -15.82 -19.51 -3.08
N ASP A 98 -14.56 -19.33 -3.42
CA ASP A 98 -13.67 -18.50 -2.62
C ASP A 98 -13.68 -17.06 -3.13
N HIS A 99 -13.62 -16.13 -2.19
CA HIS A 99 -13.55 -14.71 -2.45
C HIS A 99 -12.48 -14.08 -1.57
N TYR A 100 -11.62 -13.30 -2.19
CA TYR A 100 -10.55 -12.54 -1.56
C TYR A 100 -10.68 -11.09 -2.02
N GLU A 101 -10.49 -10.15 -1.10
CA GLU A 101 -10.50 -8.72 -1.43
C GLU A 101 -9.30 -8.05 -0.76
N SER A 102 -8.54 -7.25 -1.51
CA SER A 102 -7.42 -6.47 -1.01
C SER A 102 -7.55 -5.01 -1.41
N PHE A 103 -7.39 -4.13 -0.43
CA PHE A 103 -7.40 -2.68 -0.60
C PHE A 103 -5.96 -2.18 -0.65
N MET A 104 -5.38 -2.17 -1.86
CA MET A 104 -3.98 -1.87 -2.10
C MET A 104 -3.75 -0.38 -2.36
N ASP A 105 -2.88 0.28 -1.58
CA ASP A 105 -2.53 1.69 -1.77
C ASP A 105 -2.09 1.98 -3.21
N THR A 106 -2.71 2.96 -3.84
CA THR A 106 -2.49 3.28 -5.26
C THR A 106 -1.09 3.83 -5.56
N ALA A 107 -0.41 4.37 -4.55
CA ALA A 107 0.91 4.98 -4.68
C ALA A 107 2.00 4.10 -4.06
N GLY A 108 1.76 3.60 -2.85
CA GLY A 108 2.74 2.82 -2.10
C GLY A 108 2.78 1.33 -2.44
N LEU A 109 1.74 0.83 -3.13
CA LEU A 109 1.61 -0.56 -3.57
C LEU A 109 1.77 -1.56 -2.40
N PHE A 110 1.05 -1.31 -1.31
CA PHE A 110 0.93 -2.19 -0.15
C PHE A 110 -0.53 -2.19 0.31
N PRO A 111 -1.03 -3.22 0.98
CA PRO A 111 -2.41 -3.28 1.43
C PRO A 111 -2.67 -2.47 2.70
N TRP A 112 -3.88 -1.93 2.77
CA TRP A 112 -4.49 -1.38 3.99
C TRP A 112 -5.42 -2.39 4.66
N ARG A 113 -6.06 -3.25 3.87
CA ARG A 113 -7.01 -4.25 4.33
C ARG A 113 -7.02 -5.44 3.38
N PHE A 114 -7.17 -6.62 3.94
CA PHE A 114 -7.35 -7.88 3.24
C PHE A 114 -8.50 -8.66 3.87
N GLU A 115 -9.32 -9.29 3.04
CA GLU A 115 -10.42 -10.16 3.42
C GLU A 115 -10.37 -11.46 2.63
N GLN A 116 -10.76 -12.54 3.27
CA GLN A 116 -10.79 -13.88 2.70
C GLN A 116 -12.04 -14.60 3.20
N HIS A 117 -12.80 -15.15 2.26
CA HIS A 117 -13.96 -15.99 2.47
C HIS A 117 -13.78 -17.28 1.67
N ILE A 118 -13.45 -18.36 2.35
CA ILE A 118 -13.28 -19.69 1.75
C ILE A 118 -14.57 -20.49 1.90
N ARG A 119 -15.07 -21.09 0.82
CA ARG A 119 -16.26 -21.95 0.82
C ARG A 119 -16.02 -23.12 -0.11
N GLU A 120 -15.55 -24.23 0.45
CA GLU A 120 -15.06 -25.38 -0.30
C GLU A 120 -15.71 -26.68 0.20
N GLY A 121 -16.73 -27.16 -0.52
CA GLY A 121 -17.56 -28.28 -0.08
C GLY A 121 -18.17 -28.01 1.30
N GLY A 122 -17.72 -28.77 2.30
CA GLY A 122 -18.11 -28.59 3.72
C GLY A 122 -17.22 -27.62 4.50
N TYR A 123 -16.06 -27.24 3.97
CA TYR A 123 -15.11 -26.36 4.64
C TYR A 123 -15.48 -24.89 4.46
N LYS A 124 -15.37 -24.12 5.55
CA LYS A 124 -15.59 -22.67 5.56
C LYS A 124 -14.57 -22.00 6.45
N ARG A 125 -14.03 -20.88 5.98
CA ARG A 125 -13.15 -20.02 6.78
C ARG A 125 -13.33 -18.57 6.36
N ASP A 126 -13.41 -17.69 7.34
CA ASP A 126 -13.40 -16.25 7.15
C ASP A 126 -12.19 -15.65 7.88
N PHE A 127 -11.47 -14.77 7.20
CA PHE A 127 -10.31 -14.08 7.76
C PHE A 127 -10.27 -12.65 7.25
N SER A 128 -9.86 -11.72 8.12
CA SER A 128 -9.54 -10.37 7.69
C SER A 128 -8.30 -9.85 8.42
N ALA A 129 -7.59 -8.95 7.76
CA ALA A 129 -6.44 -8.25 8.29
C ALA A 129 -6.51 -6.77 7.90
N PHE A 130 -6.35 -5.88 8.87
CA PHE A 130 -6.11 -4.46 8.67
C PHE A 130 -4.64 -4.16 8.94
N PHE A 131 -3.95 -3.62 7.94
CA PHE A 131 -2.52 -3.33 7.98
C PHE A 131 -2.32 -1.87 8.37
N ASP A 132 -1.99 -1.62 9.64
CA ASP A 132 -1.59 -0.31 10.11
C ASP A 132 -0.11 -0.09 9.81
N GLN A 133 0.15 0.38 8.59
CA GLN A 133 1.50 0.62 8.06
C GLN A 133 2.20 1.80 8.75
N ARG A 134 1.45 2.65 9.48
CA ARG A 134 2.01 3.74 10.29
C ARG A 134 2.59 3.19 11.60
N ARG A 135 1.85 2.28 12.23
CA ARG A 135 2.22 1.67 13.53
C ARG A 135 3.01 0.37 13.40
N GLY A 136 3.14 -0.18 12.18
CA GLY A 136 3.84 -1.44 11.94
C GLY A 136 3.12 -2.64 12.57
N ILE A 137 1.78 -2.66 12.52
CA ILE A 137 0.98 -3.78 13.05
C ILE A 137 -0.09 -4.25 12.05
N ALA A 138 -0.34 -5.56 12.01
CA ALA A 138 -1.52 -6.15 11.39
C ALA A 138 -2.54 -6.49 12.48
N LYS A 139 -3.74 -5.93 12.41
CA LYS A 139 -4.88 -6.31 13.26
C LYS A 139 -5.75 -7.29 12.48
N THR A 140 -5.84 -8.52 12.93
CA THR A 140 -6.54 -9.60 12.25
C THR A 140 -7.70 -10.11 13.08
N THR A 141 -8.55 -10.97 12.49
CA THR A 141 -9.54 -11.74 13.25
C THR A 141 -8.92 -12.70 14.27
N GLY A 142 -7.64 -13.07 14.11
CA GLY A 142 -6.91 -13.98 15.00
C GLY A 142 -6.02 -13.31 16.04
N GLY A 143 -5.84 -11.98 15.99
CA GLY A 143 -4.95 -11.25 16.89
C GLY A 143 -4.23 -10.06 16.24
N VAL A 144 -3.31 -9.45 16.99
CA VAL A 144 -2.50 -8.31 16.55
C VAL A 144 -1.04 -8.71 16.47
N TYR A 145 -0.42 -8.49 15.31
CA TYR A 145 0.94 -8.92 15.02
C TYR A 145 1.81 -7.75 14.57
N LYS A 146 3.09 -7.77 14.93
CA LYS A 146 4.07 -6.81 14.38
C LYS A 146 4.34 -7.17 12.92
N ILE A 147 4.40 -6.15 12.07
CA ILE A 147 4.70 -6.31 10.64
C ILE A 147 5.78 -5.33 10.21
N PRO A 148 6.62 -5.70 9.25
CA PRO A 148 7.53 -4.76 8.61
C PRO A 148 6.73 -3.79 7.72
N LYS A 149 7.28 -2.59 7.53
CA LYS A 149 6.72 -1.60 6.60
C LYS A 149 6.62 -2.20 5.20
N TYR A 150 5.48 -1.97 4.54
CA TYR A 150 5.19 -2.44 3.18
C TYR A 150 5.05 -3.96 3.01
N VAL A 151 4.74 -4.69 4.09
CA VAL A 151 4.32 -6.08 3.97
C VAL A 151 3.09 -6.17 3.06
N ASN A 152 3.01 -7.20 2.22
CA ASN A 152 1.86 -7.48 1.36
C ASN A 152 1.01 -8.62 1.91
N ASP A 153 -0.24 -8.68 1.50
CA ASP A 153 -1.06 -9.90 1.53
C ASP A 153 -0.88 -10.66 0.20
N ILE A 154 -1.43 -11.87 0.10
CA ILE A 154 -1.25 -12.70 -1.10
C ILE A 154 -1.77 -12.06 -2.40
N VAL A 155 -2.87 -11.30 -2.33
CA VAL A 155 -3.48 -10.63 -3.49
C VAL A 155 -2.69 -9.38 -3.87
N SER A 156 -2.35 -8.53 -2.90
CA SER A 156 -1.53 -7.34 -3.18
C SER A 156 -0.10 -7.71 -3.61
N ALA A 157 0.46 -8.81 -3.12
CA ALA A 157 1.77 -9.31 -3.54
C ALA A 157 1.79 -9.69 -5.03
N PHE A 158 0.74 -10.34 -5.54
CA PHE A 158 0.61 -10.66 -6.96
C PHE A 158 0.65 -9.39 -7.83
N TYR A 159 -0.13 -8.38 -7.46
CA TYR A 159 -0.14 -7.11 -8.20
C TYR A 159 1.17 -6.32 -8.05
N PHE A 160 1.77 -6.33 -6.86
CA PHE A 160 3.08 -5.71 -6.63
C PHE A 160 4.18 -6.36 -7.47
N ALA A 161 4.20 -7.69 -7.58
CA ALA A 161 5.19 -8.39 -8.39
C ALA A 161 5.16 -7.93 -9.86
N ARG A 162 3.97 -7.66 -10.41
CA ARG A 162 3.81 -7.18 -11.79
C ARG A 162 4.41 -5.81 -12.06
N THR A 163 4.74 -5.02 -11.03
CA THR A 163 5.40 -3.72 -11.21
C THR A 163 6.92 -3.78 -11.13
N LEU A 164 7.49 -4.96 -10.85
CA LEU A 164 8.94 -5.15 -10.76
C LEU A 164 9.59 -5.18 -12.14
N ASP A 165 10.83 -4.69 -12.21
CA ASP A 165 11.66 -4.78 -13.41
C ASP A 165 12.42 -6.13 -13.41
N TYR A 166 12.04 -7.00 -14.33
CA TYR A 166 12.64 -8.32 -14.51
C TYR A 166 13.77 -8.34 -15.55
N SER A 167 14.06 -7.21 -16.24
CA SER A 167 14.98 -7.17 -17.39
C SER A 167 16.41 -7.60 -17.08
N LYS A 168 16.83 -7.50 -15.81
CA LYS A 168 18.18 -7.84 -15.35
C LYS A 168 18.27 -9.18 -14.62
N LEU A 169 17.15 -9.88 -14.47
CA LEU A 169 17.09 -11.14 -13.73
C LEU A 169 17.41 -12.33 -14.62
N LYS A 170 18.08 -13.31 -14.02
CA LYS A 170 18.47 -14.58 -14.63
C LYS A 170 17.61 -15.71 -14.09
N ILE A 171 17.57 -16.82 -14.84
CA ILE A 171 16.94 -18.06 -14.38
C ILE A 171 17.62 -18.47 -13.06
N GLY A 172 16.81 -18.67 -12.02
CA GLY A 172 17.28 -19.01 -10.68
C GLY A 172 17.40 -17.83 -9.71
N ASP A 173 17.31 -16.58 -10.19
CA ASP A 173 17.30 -15.42 -9.29
C ASP A 173 16.02 -15.39 -8.43
N LEU A 174 16.18 -14.99 -7.17
CA LEU A 174 15.09 -14.93 -6.19
C LEU A 174 14.77 -13.49 -5.80
N ILE A 175 13.50 -13.10 -5.95
CA ILE A 175 12.97 -11.86 -5.40
C ILE A 175 12.32 -12.16 -4.05
N HIS A 176 12.84 -11.57 -2.99
CA HIS A 176 12.30 -11.74 -1.64
C HIS A 176 11.20 -10.71 -1.36
N LEU A 177 9.97 -11.18 -1.18
CA LEU A 177 8.82 -10.37 -0.82
C LEU A 177 8.43 -10.63 0.64
N LYS A 178 8.12 -9.56 1.37
CA LYS A 178 7.57 -9.66 2.73
C LYS A 178 6.07 -9.83 2.62
N ASN A 179 5.56 -11.00 2.98
CA ASN A 179 4.14 -11.35 2.84
C ASN A 179 3.55 -11.79 4.17
N PHE A 180 2.49 -11.13 4.61
CA PHE A 180 1.80 -11.51 5.83
C PHE A 180 0.81 -12.65 5.56
N TYR A 181 0.98 -13.76 6.27
CA TYR A 181 0.10 -14.92 6.19
C TYR A 181 -0.25 -15.42 7.59
N LYS A 182 -1.56 -15.47 7.87
CA LYS A 182 -2.15 -15.93 9.15
C LYS A 182 -1.74 -15.08 10.36
N ASP A 183 -0.51 -15.21 10.82
CA ASP A 183 0.05 -14.65 12.06
C ASP A 183 1.52 -14.21 11.91
N SER A 184 2.12 -14.39 10.73
CA SER A 184 3.55 -14.21 10.50
C SER A 184 3.85 -13.61 9.12
N VAL A 185 5.12 -13.25 8.90
CA VAL A 185 5.66 -12.65 7.67
C VAL A 185 6.72 -13.55 7.07
#